data_AF-A0AAE9KNA9-F1
#
_entry.id   AF-A0AAE9KNA9-F1
#
_cell.length_a   1.000
_cell.length_b   1.000
_cell.length_c   1.000
_cell.angle_alpha   90.00
_cell.angle_beta   90.00
_cell.angle_gamma   90.00
#
_symmetry.space_group_name_H-M   'P 1'
#
loop_
_entity.id
_entity.type
_entity.pdbx_description
1 polymer ?
#
loop_
_entity_poly.entity_id
_entity_poly.type
_entity_poly.pdbx_seq_one_letter_code
_entity_poly.pdbx_strand_id
1 'polypeptide(L)'
;MSEEHDAVDLIINQWREQRPDLQNLDAMALLGRMTRCFQLVQKQMSENFRRHGLQLGEFDVLASLRRSGPPYTLAPTALFSTLMVSSGTMTHRLQGLEKQGLIERIADPEDARRILVRLSPAGLACVDAVVVDHLANEENLLEGLDATQRQNLNTLLRDWMRLLESRPA
;
A
#
# COMPACT_ATOMS: atom_id res chain seq x y z
N MET A 1 1.54 -16.07 32.82
CA MET A 1 1.21 -15.63 31.45
C MET A 1 2.53 -15.54 30.73
N SER A 2 2.82 -16.48 29.83
CA SER A 2 4.05 -16.44 29.04
C SER A 2 4.03 -15.17 28.21
N GLU A 3 5.02 -14.29 28.40
CA GLU A 3 5.27 -13.20 27.46
C GLU A 3 5.40 -13.84 26.07
N GLU A 4 4.44 -13.56 25.21
CA GLU A 4 4.40 -14.08 23.86
C GLU A 4 5.50 -13.36 23.05
N HIS A 5 6.71 -13.91 23.11
CA HIS A 5 7.86 -13.40 22.38
C HIS A 5 7.61 -13.56 20.89
N ASP A 6 7.81 -12.49 20.12
CA ASP A 6 7.66 -12.54 18.68
C ASP A 6 8.98 -12.91 17.97
N ALA A 7 8.92 -13.05 16.64
CA ALA A 7 10.09 -13.40 15.84
C ALA A 7 11.23 -12.36 15.92
N VAL A 8 10.91 -11.10 16.19
CA VAL A 8 11.89 -10.03 16.35
C VAL A 8 12.56 -10.14 17.72
N ASP A 9 11.85 -10.51 18.78
CA ASP A 9 12.45 -10.78 20.09
C ASP A 9 13.52 -11.87 20.02
N LEU A 10 13.28 -12.93 19.24
CA LEU A 10 14.26 -13.97 19.00
C LEU A 10 15.54 -13.42 18.33
N ILE A 11 15.39 -12.55 17.33
CA ILE A 11 16.50 -11.90 16.62
C ILE A 11 17.28 -10.98 17.56
N ILE A 12 16.58 -10.20 18.39
CA ILE A 12 17.22 -9.30 19.35
C ILE A 12 18.00 -10.09 20.40
N ASN A 13 17.46 -11.21 20.90
CA ASN A 13 18.14 -12.04 21.87
C ASN A 13 19.40 -12.70 21.29
N GLN A 14 19.35 -13.16 20.04
CA GLN A 14 20.54 -13.65 19.33
C GLN A 14 21.63 -12.58 19.26
N TRP A 15 21.29 -11.34 18.94
CA TRP A 15 22.26 -10.24 18.93
C TRP A 15 22.84 -9.95 20.31
N ARG A 16 22.02 -9.99 21.36
CA ARG A 16 22.50 -9.82 22.75
C ARG A 16 23.49 -10.91 23.16
N GLU A 17 23.25 -12.15 22.75
CA GLU A 17 24.15 -13.27 23.02
C GLU A 17 25.47 -13.15 22.26
N GLN A 18 25.42 -12.83 20.96
CA GLN A 18 26.61 -12.81 20.12
C GLN A 18 27.41 -11.50 20.22
N ARG A 19 26.75 -10.40 20.56
CA ARG A 19 27.32 -9.04 20.64
C ARG A 19 26.78 -8.30 21.87
N PRO A 20 27.15 -8.73 23.08
CA PRO A 20 26.70 -8.09 24.33
C PRO A 20 27.21 -6.64 24.48
N ASP A 21 28.18 -6.22 23.67
CA ASP A 21 28.66 -4.84 23.58
C ASP A 21 27.63 -3.89 22.94
N LEU A 22 26.66 -4.40 22.17
CA LEU A 22 25.59 -3.61 21.57
C LEU A 22 24.46 -3.38 22.57
N GLN A 23 24.57 -2.31 23.35
CA GLN A 23 23.68 -2.05 24.49
C GLN A 23 22.26 -1.62 24.11
N ASN A 24 22.06 -0.94 22.97
CA ASN A 24 20.75 -0.48 22.51
C ASN A 24 20.39 -1.10 21.16
N LEU A 25 19.36 -1.95 21.17
CA LEU A 25 18.82 -2.62 19.98
C LEU A 25 17.38 -2.20 19.67
N ASP A 26 16.87 -1.15 20.33
CA ASP A 26 15.47 -0.72 20.24
C ASP A 26 15.11 -0.29 18.83
N ALA A 27 16.01 0.39 18.13
CA ALA A 27 15.82 0.78 16.73
C ALA A 27 15.69 -0.45 15.81
N MET A 28 16.50 -1.48 16.03
CA MET A 28 16.42 -2.73 15.27
C MET A 28 15.09 -3.45 15.55
N ALA A 29 14.68 -3.47 16.83
CA ALA A 29 13.43 -4.08 17.25
C ALA A 29 12.22 -3.36 16.62
N LEU A 30 12.18 -2.03 16.69
CA LEU A 30 11.11 -1.21 16.15
C LEU A 30 11.01 -1.32 14.62
N LEU A 31 12.13 -1.10 13.92
CA LEU A 31 12.16 -1.19 12.46
C LEU A 31 11.85 -2.61 11.97
N GLY A 32 12.40 -3.63 12.65
CA GLY A 32 12.15 -5.03 12.33
C GLY A 32 10.68 -5.41 12.46
N ARG A 33 10.01 -4.99 13.55
CA ARG A 33 8.57 -5.21 13.73
C ARG A 33 7.75 -4.47 12.69
N MET A 34 8.06 -3.20 12.41
CA MET A 34 7.37 -2.45 11.36
C MET A 34 7.48 -3.17 10.01
N THR A 35 8.68 -3.59 9.61
CA THR A 35 8.88 -4.32 8.35
C THR A 35 8.11 -5.63 8.34
N ARG A 36 8.09 -6.36 9.46
CA ARG A 36 7.35 -7.63 9.57
C ARG A 36 5.84 -7.42 9.45
N CYS A 37 5.30 -6.42 10.15
CA CYS A 37 3.89 -6.05 10.05
C CYS A 37 3.53 -5.67 8.61
N PHE A 38 4.34 -4.82 7.95
CA PHE A 38 4.12 -4.43 6.55
C PHE A 38 4.05 -5.64 5.62
N GLN A 39 4.98 -6.61 5.75
CA GLN A 39 4.97 -7.83 4.94
C GLN A 39 3.72 -8.68 5.16
N LEU A 40 3.28 -8.83 6.41
CA LEU A 40 2.09 -9.61 6.75
C LEU A 40 0.81 -8.95 6.19
N VAL A 41 0.68 -7.63 6.37
CA VAL A 41 -0.43 -6.84 5.81
C VAL A 41 -0.44 -6.94 4.29
N GLN A 42 0.72 -6.71 3.64
CA GLN A 42 0.85 -6.75 2.18
C GLN A 42 0.46 -8.12 1.61
N LYS A 43 0.86 -9.21 2.28
CA LYS A 43 0.48 -10.57 1.89
C LYS A 43 -1.03 -10.76 1.92
N GLN A 44 -1.69 -10.32 2.99
CA GLN A 44 -3.13 -10.50 3.15
C GLN A 44 -3.94 -9.61 2.20
N MET A 45 -3.52 -8.36 2.00
CA MET A 45 -4.11 -7.47 0.99
C MET A 45 -3.95 -8.05 -0.43
N SER A 46 -2.77 -8.56 -0.77
CA SER A 46 -2.52 -9.17 -2.08
C SER A 46 -3.43 -10.38 -2.33
N GLU A 47 -3.67 -11.20 -1.30
CA GLU A 47 -4.61 -12.32 -1.41
C GLU A 47 -6.05 -11.84 -1.65
N ASN A 48 -6.47 -10.76 -0.98
CA ASN A 48 -7.78 -10.17 -1.20
C ASN A 48 -7.97 -9.70 -2.65
N PHE A 49 -7.02 -8.91 -3.18
CA PHE A 49 -7.11 -8.40 -4.54
C PHE A 49 -7.06 -9.50 -5.61
N ARG A 50 -6.29 -10.56 -5.37
CA ARG A 50 -6.20 -11.71 -6.28
C ARG A 50 -7.56 -12.39 -6.50
N ARG A 51 -8.46 -12.38 -5.51
CA ARG A 51 -9.83 -12.91 -5.65
C ARG A 51 -10.65 -12.15 -6.69
N HIS A 52 -10.29 -10.91 -6.98
CA HIS A 52 -10.90 -10.07 -8.01
C HIS A 52 -10.09 -10.04 -9.31
N GLY A 53 -9.08 -10.90 -9.46
CA GLY A 53 -8.21 -10.91 -10.63
C GLY A 53 -7.20 -9.76 -10.68
N LEU A 54 -7.03 -9.02 -9.58
CA LEU A 54 -6.15 -7.85 -9.51
C LEU A 54 -4.86 -8.16 -8.74
N GLN A 55 -3.76 -7.55 -9.17
CA GLN A 55 -2.57 -7.39 -8.35
C GLN A 55 -2.73 -6.19 -7.40
N LEU A 56 -2.02 -6.19 -6.28
CA LEU A 56 -2.03 -5.09 -5.28
C LEU A 56 -1.89 -3.72 -5.95
N GLY A 57 -0.89 -3.60 -6.83
CA GLY A 57 -0.60 -2.36 -7.53
C GLY A 57 -1.59 -1.96 -8.63
N GLU A 58 -2.37 -2.91 -9.14
CA GLU A 58 -3.42 -2.64 -10.12
C GLU A 58 -4.66 -2.07 -9.43
N PHE A 59 -5.02 -2.59 -8.26
CA PHE A 59 -6.07 -2.00 -7.42
C PHE A 59 -5.76 -0.54 -7.07
N ASP A 60 -4.53 -0.25 -6.68
CA ASP A 60 -4.08 1.11 -6.34
C ASP A 60 -4.33 2.12 -7.47
N VAL A 61 -4.12 1.71 -8.73
CA VAL A 61 -4.39 2.55 -9.92
C VAL A 61 -5.89 2.79 -10.07
N LEU A 62 -6.70 1.72 -10.02
CA LEU A 62 -8.15 1.83 -10.16
C LEU A 62 -8.73 2.70 -9.04
N ALA A 63 -8.29 2.51 -7.79
CA ALA A 63 -8.73 3.26 -6.63
C ALA A 63 -8.32 4.74 -6.73
N SER A 64 -7.12 5.04 -7.26
CA SER A 64 -6.68 6.42 -7.50
C SER A 64 -7.53 7.14 -8.55
N LEU A 65 -7.81 6.48 -9.69
CA LEU A 65 -8.73 7.01 -10.70
C LEU A 65 -10.15 7.18 -10.15
N ARG A 66 -10.60 6.24 -9.30
CA ARG A 66 -11.92 6.32 -8.69
C ARG A 66 -12.07 7.51 -7.74
N ARG A 67 -11.03 7.78 -6.94
CA ARG A 67 -10.98 8.90 -5.99
C ARG A 67 -10.76 10.26 -6.64
N SER A 68 -10.26 10.32 -7.88
CA SER A 68 -10.16 11.59 -8.60
C SER A 68 -11.51 12.19 -8.99
N GLY A 69 -12.60 11.43 -8.83
CA GLY A 69 -13.95 11.83 -9.22
C GLY A 69 -14.18 11.78 -10.73
N PRO A 70 -15.44 11.93 -11.21
CA PRO A 70 -15.75 11.98 -12.63
C PRO A 70 -14.94 13.06 -13.36
N PRO A 71 -14.40 12.79 -14.57
CA PRO A 71 -14.65 11.62 -15.42
C PRO A 71 -13.76 10.40 -15.13
N TYR A 72 -13.17 10.31 -13.92
CA TYR A 72 -12.28 9.23 -13.46
C TYR A 72 -11.03 9.08 -14.32
N THR A 73 -10.43 10.22 -14.63
CA THR A 73 -9.31 10.35 -15.56
C THR A 73 -8.14 11.05 -14.88
N LEU A 74 -6.95 10.46 -14.99
CA LEU A 74 -5.70 11.05 -14.51
C LEU A 74 -4.60 10.95 -15.57
N ALA A 75 -3.70 11.92 -15.56
CA ALA A 75 -2.44 11.79 -16.28
C ALA A 75 -1.56 10.70 -15.59
N PRO A 76 -0.75 9.92 -16.34
CA PRO A 76 0.17 8.96 -15.76
C PRO A 76 1.08 9.56 -14.69
N THR A 77 1.55 10.80 -14.86
CA THR A 77 2.34 11.56 -13.88
C THR A 77 1.65 11.71 -12.52
N ALA A 78 0.33 11.89 -12.50
CA ALA A 78 -0.44 11.96 -11.26
C ALA A 78 -0.63 10.57 -10.61
N LEU A 79 -0.67 9.50 -11.41
CA LEU A 79 -0.68 8.12 -10.89
C LEU A 79 0.69 7.75 -10.29
N PHE A 80 1.79 8.23 -10.87
CA PHE A 80 3.15 8.01 -10.34
C PHE A 80 3.34 8.64 -8.96
N SER A 81 2.92 9.90 -8.79
CA SER A 81 3.12 10.64 -7.54
C SER A 81 2.27 10.10 -6.39
N THR A 82 1.13 9.46 -6.69
CA THR A 82 0.21 8.93 -5.68
C THR A 82 0.57 7.51 -5.24
N LEU A 83 1.23 6.73 -6.10
CA LEU A 83 1.45 5.30 -5.86
C LEU A 83 2.88 4.94 -5.44
N MET A 84 3.80 5.92 -5.36
CA MET A 84 5.17 5.74 -4.85
C MET A 84 5.92 4.55 -5.47
N VAL A 85 5.70 4.29 -6.76
CA VAL A 85 6.35 3.20 -7.52
C VAL A 85 7.18 3.74 -8.69
N SER A 86 8.15 2.94 -9.12
CA SER A 86 8.99 3.27 -10.28
C SER A 86 8.18 3.35 -11.58
N SER A 87 8.71 4.10 -12.55
CA SER A 87 8.08 4.33 -13.85
C SER A 87 7.75 3.03 -14.60
N GLY A 88 8.68 2.08 -14.63
CA GLY A 88 8.51 0.78 -15.29
C GLY A 88 7.45 -0.11 -14.64
N THR A 89 7.32 -0.06 -13.32
CA THR A 89 6.30 -0.83 -12.57
C THR A 89 4.89 -0.37 -12.95
N MET A 90 4.69 0.94 -13.12
CA MET A 90 3.38 1.47 -13.53
C MET A 90 3.02 1.10 -14.97
N THR A 91 3.97 1.17 -15.90
CA THR A 91 3.69 0.82 -17.31
C THR A 91 3.15 -0.60 -17.41
N HIS A 92 3.75 -1.55 -16.68
CA HIS A 92 3.26 -2.92 -16.61
C HIS A 92 1.85 -3.02 -16.01
N ARG A 93 1.58 -2.31 -14.90
CA ARG A 93 0.24 -2.26 -14.27
C ARG A 93 -0.83 -1.72 -15.23
N LEU A 94 -0.53 -0.61 -15.91
CA LEU A 94 -1.44 -0.01 -16.88
C LEU A 94 -1.69 -0.96 -18.06
N GLN A 95 -0.66 -1.64 -18.57
CA GLN A 95 -0.85 -2.64 -19.64
C GLN A 95 -1.72 -3.82 -19.18
N GLY A 96 -1.52 -4.30 -17.95
CA GLY A 96 -2.33 -5.35 -17.35
C GLY A 96 -3.80 -4.95 -17.26
N LEU A 97 -4.08 -3.78 -16.68
CA LEU A 97 -5.43 -3.24 -16.52
C LEU A 97 -6.13 -2.96 -17.86
N GLU A 98 -5.41 -2.43 -18.85
CA GLU A 98 -5.93 -2.17 -20.19
C GLU A 98 -6.27 -3.48 -20.91
N LYS A 99 -5.40 -4.49 -20.80
CA LYS A 99 -5.66 -5.84 -21.34
C LYS A 99 -6.89 -6.50 -20.70
N GLN A 100 -7.14 -6.21 -19.42
CA GLN A 100 -8.35 -6.65 -18.71
C GLN A 100 -9.59 -5.81 -19.05
N GLY A 101 -9.46 -4.73 -19.82
CA GLY A 101 -10.55 -3.83 -20.17
C GLY A 101 -11.04 -2.97 -19.01
N LEU A 102 -10.25 -2.81 -17.95
CA LEU A 102 -10.62 -2.04 -16.74
C LEU A 102 -10.26 -0.56 -16.87
N ILE A 103 -9.33 -0.22 -17.76
CA ILE A 103 -8.98 1.16 -18.07
C ILE A 103 -8.94 1.39 -19.58
N GLU A 104 -8.96 2.65 -19.95
CA GLU A 104 -8.74 3.13 -21.31
C GLU A 104 -7.62 4.17 -21.31
N ARG A 105 -6.77 4.12 -22.34
CA ARG A 105 -5.81 5.19 -22.63
C ARG A 105 -6.39 6.09 -23.71
N ILE A 106 -6.57 7.36 -23.38
CA ILE A 106 -7.17 8.35 -24.29
C ILE A 106 -6.18 9.48 -24.55
N ALA A 107 -6.27 10.09 -25.74
CA ALA A 107 -5.55 11.32 -26.01
C ALA A 107 -6.09 12.44 -25.11
N ASP A 108 -5.21 13.29 -24.60
CA ASP A 108 -5.60 14.50 -23.91
C ASP A 108 -6.26 15.47 -24.91
N PRO A 109 -7.51 15.92 -24.67
CA PRO A 109 -8.19 16.87 -25.56
C PRO A 109 -7.44 18.20 -25.71
N GLU A 110 -6.59 18.57 -24.75
CA GLU A 110 -5.85 19.84 -24.76
C GLU A 110 -4.47 19.72 -25.43
N ASP A 111 -3.87 18.53 -25.45
CA ASP A 111 -2.60 18.25 -26.12
C ASP A 111 -2.54 16.78 -26.58
N ALA A 112 -2.78 16.54 -27.87
CA ALA A 112 -2.82 15.18 -28.44
C ALA A 112 -1.51 14.37 -28.27
N ARG A 113 -0.41 15.01 -27.84
CA ARG A 113 0.85 14.31 -27.50
C ARG A 113 0.81 13.68 -26.10
N ARG A 114 -0.15 14.07 -25.25
CA ARG A 114 -0.34 13.53 -23.91
C ARG A 114 -1.39 12.42 -23.92
N ILE A 115 -1.14 11.43 -23.09
CA ILE A 115 -2.06 10.31 -22.85
C ILE A 115 -2.61 10.45 -21.44
N LEU A 116 -3.92 10.30 -21.31
CA LEU A 116 -4.62 10.18 -20.05
C LEU A 116 -5.07 8.74 -19.85
N VAL A 117 -5.18 8.34 -18.59
CA VAL A 117 -5.72 7.05 -18.17
C VAL A 117 -7.09 7.29 -17.58
N ARG A 118 -8.10 6.54 -18.04
CA ARG A 118 -9.49 6.65 -17.59
C ARG A 118 -10.03 5.29 -17.15
N LEU A 119 -10.89 5.25 -16.13
CA LEU A 119 -11.67 4.05 -15.82
C LEU A 119 -12.66 3.72 -16.95
N SER A 120 -12.70 2.46 -17.37
CA SER A 120 -13.83 1.97 -18.16
C SER A 120 -15.06 1.77 -17.26
N PRO A 121 -16.27 1.58 -17.82
CA PRO A 121 -17.44 1.17 -17.03
C PRO A 121 -17.19 -0.13 -16.24
N ALA A 122 -16.47 -1.09 -16.82
CA ALA A 122 -16.10 -2.33 -16.15
C ALA A 122 -15.09 -2.08 -15.03
N GLY A 123 -14.11 -1.19 -15.24
CA GLY A 123 -13.16 -0.77 -14.21
C GLY A 123 -13.82 -0.10 -13.02
N LEU A 124 -14.80 0.77 -13.28
CA LEU A 124 -15.59 1.44 -12.25
C LEU A 124 -16.38 0.44 -11.41
N ALA A 125 -17.10 -0.50 -12.05
CA ALA A 125 -17.83 -1.54 -11.34
C ALA A 125 -16.89 -2.45 -10.54
N CYS A 126 -15.73 -2.79 -11.10
CA CYS A 126 -14.72 -3.61 -10.43
C CYS A 126 -14.19 -2.93 -9.16
N VAL A 127 -13.71 -1.69 -9.25
CA VAL A 127 -13.13 -0.99 -8.10
C VAL A 127 -14.15 -0.71 -7.00
N ASP A 128 -15.40 -0.41 -7.37
CA ASP A 128 -16.47 -0.19 -6.40
C ASP A 128 -16.86 -1.47 -5.64
N ALA A 129 -16.72 -2.65 -6.26
CA ALA A 129 -16.87 -3.92 -5.55
C ALA A 129 -15.66 -4.22 -4.66
N VAL A 130 -14.45 -4.09 -5.22
CA VAL A 130 -13.19 -4.46 -4.53
C VAL A 130 -12.96 -3.59 -3.29
N VAL A 131 -13.33 -2.30 -3.31
CA VAL A 131 -13.12 -1.40 -2.17
C VAL A 131 -13.91 -1.84 -0.93
N VAL A 132 -15.10 -2.42 -1.11
CA VAL A 132 -15.92 -2.92 0.01
C VAL A 132 -15.23 -4.10 0.68
N ASP A 133 -14.77 -5.07 -0.10
CA ASP A 133 -14.06 -6.24 0.40
C ASP A 133 -12.69 -5.86 1.00
N HIS A 134 -12.03 -4.85 0.42
CA HIS A 134 -10.78 -4.31 0.95
C HIS A 134 -10.97 -3.71 2.34
N LEU A 135 -11.99 -2.88 2.55
CA LEU A 135 -12.29 -2.28 3.86
C LEU A 135 -12.62 -3.34 4.90
N ALA A 136 -13.41 -4.36 4.54
CA ALA A 136 -13.70 -5.48 5.45
C ALA A 136 -12.43 -6.26 5.81
N ASN A 137 -11.53 -6.47 4.84
CA ASN A 137 -10.23 -7.12 5.09
C ASN A 137 -9.31 -6.25 5.97
N GLU A 138 -9.33 -4.94 5.83
CA GLU A 138 -8.60 -4.01 6.71
C GLU A 138 -9.11 -4.05 8.15
N GLU A 139 -10.43 -4.12 8.36
CA GLU A 139 -11.00 -4.29 9.70
C GLU A 139 -10.58 -5.63 10.33
N ASN A 140 -10.58 -6.72 9.56
CA ASN A 140 -10.11 -8.03 10.03
C ASN A 140 -8.62 -8.02 10.41
N LEU A 141 -7.79 -7.30 9.64
CA LEU A 141 -6.37 -7.12 9.94
C LEU A 141 -6.12 -6.41 11.27
N LEU A 142 -7.11 -5.65 11.75
CA LEU A 142 -7.04 -4.82 12.95
C LEU A 142 -7.92 -5.34 14.10
N GLU A 143 -8.59 -6.50 13.95
CA GLU A 143 -9.59 -7.01 14.89
C GLU A 143 -9.05 -7.13 16.33
N GLY A 144 -7.76 -7.45 16.49
CA GLY A 144 -7.10 -7.55 17.79
C GLY A 144 -6.66 -6.22 18.43
N LEU A 145 -6.86 -5.08 17.75
CA LEU A 145 -6.50 -3.75 18.25
C LEU A 145 -7.75 -2.97 18.63
N ASP A 146 -7.80 -2.50 19.87
CA ASP A 146 -8.85 -1.58 20.33
C ASP A 146 -8.73 -0.18 19.70
N ALA A 147 -9.76 0.65 19.89
CA ALA A 147 -9.81 1.99 19.30
C ALA A 147 -8.65 2.90 19.74
N THR A 148 -8.20 2.79 20.98
CA THR A 148 -7.09 3.58 21.52
C THR A 148 -5.76 3.13 20.92
N GLN A 149 -5.53 1.83 20.83
CA GLN A 149 -4.35 1.24 20.18
C GLN A 149 -4.28 1.65 18.70
N ARG A 150 -5.39 1.55 17.96
CA ARG A 150 -5.48 1.99 16.56
C ARG A 150 -5.16 3.48 16.41
N GLN A 151 -5.72 4.33 17.27
CA GLN A 151 -5.47 5.78 17.24
C GLN A 151 -4.01 6.12 17.54
N ASN A 152 -3.42 5.48 18.55
CA ASN A 152 -2.02 5.69 18.93
C ASN A 152 -1.08 5.28 17.80
N LEU A 153 -1.30 4.09 17.22
CA LEU A 153 -0.50 3.59 16.10
C LEU A 153 -0.57 4.53 14.89
N ASN A 154 -1.78 4.96 14.51
CA ASN A 154 -1.97 5.89 13.39
C ASN A 154 -1.28 7.24 13.63
N THR A 155 -1.30 7.74 14.88
CA THR A 155 -0.64 9.00 15.24
C THR A 155 0.87 8.89 15.15
N LEU A 156 1.45 7.86 15.75
CA LEU A 156 2.91 7.63 15.73
C LEU A 156 3.43 7.40 14.31
N LEU A 157 2.71 6.63 13.50
CA LEU A 157 3.08 6.41 12.09
C LEU A 157 3.01 7.70 11.28
N ARG A 158 1.99 8.54 11.49
CA ARG A 158 1.87 9.84 10.82
C ARG A 158 3.04 10.76 11.15
N ASP A 159 3.38 10.86 12.43
CA ASP A 159 4.46 11.74 12.87
C ASP A 159 5.82 11.25 12.35
N TRP A 160 6.03 9.93 12.37
CA TRP A 160 7.24 9.34 11.84
C TRP A 160 7.34 9.48 10.31
N MET A 161 6.24 9.29 9.57
CA MET A 161 6.19 9.50 8.11
C MET A 161 6.58 10.94 7.75
N ARG A 162 6.00 11.95 8.42
CA ARG A 162 6.36 13.37 8.22
C ARG A 162 7.84 13.64 8.49
N LEU A 163 8.39 13.03 9.54
CA LEU A 163 9.82 13.15 9.85
C LEU A 163 10.67 12.58 8.72
N LEU A 164 10.31 11.43 8.17
CA LEU A 164 11.04 10.81 7.06
C LEU A 164 10.95 11.64 5.76
N GLU A 165 9.77 12.17 5.43
CA GLU A 165 9.55 13.02 4.25
C GLU A 165 10.28 14.36 4.33
N SER A 166 10.53 14.87 5.55
CA SER A 166 11.24 16.15 5.77
C SER A 166 12.76 16.08 5.57
N ARG A 167 13.33 14.88 5.43
CA ARG A 167 14.78 14.71 5.28
C ARG A 167 15.17 14.90 3.80
N PRO A 168 16.14 15.78 3.49
CA PRO A 168 16.68 15.84 2.14
C PRO A 168 17.36 14.51 1.79
N ALA A 169 17.21 14.10 0.52
CA ALA A 169 17.86 12.93 -0.05
C ALA A 169 19.40 13.05 -0.07
#